data_AF-A0A453RSX5-F1
#
_entry.id   AF-A0A453RSX5-F1
#
_cell.length_a   1.000
_cell.length_b   1.000
_cell.length_c   1.000
_cell.angle_alpha   90.00
_cell.angle_beta   90.00
_cell.angle_gamma   90.00
#
_symmetry.space_group_name_H-M   'P 1'
#
loop_
_entity.id
_entity.type
_entity.pdbx_description
1 polymer ?
#
loop_
_entity_poly.entity_id
_entity_poly.type
_entity_poly.pdbx_seq_one_letter_code
_entity_poly.pdbx_strand_id
1 'polypeptide(L)'
;SLRSQGKIALAVESSGIASLLLPGGRTPHSRFKIPLEISENSTCTIKKNTHLVELIQNTSLIVWDEAPMNHRYCFEALDRTLRDIMSDTRPNAEDMQFGGITVVLGGDFWQTLPVIKNATKQQILKSCIVNSYLWNKCTLLQLNENMRLTSGCLSISRREEL
;
A
#
# COMPACT_ATOMS: atom_id res chain seq x y z
N SER A 1 16.44 8.84 10.53
CA SER A 1 15.69 7.86 9.70
C SER A 1 14.98 6.88 10.63
N LEU A 2 13.83 6.31 10.26
CA LEU A 2 13.14 5.31 11.09
C LEU A 2 14.07 4.12 11.42
N ARG A 3 14.91 3.73 10.45
CA ARG A 3 15.93 2.68 10.59
C ARG A 3 17.04 3.04 11.57
N SER A 4 17.39 4.32 11.71
CA SER A 4 18.42 4.76 12.67
C SER A 4 17.91 4.75 14.11
N GLN A 5 16.60 4.62 14.32
CA GLN A 5 15.97 4.41 15.63
C GLN A 5 15.72 2.92 15.92
N GLY A 6 16.24 2.00 15.10
CA GLY A 6 16.00 0.56 15.24
C GLY A 6 14.59 0.10 14.85
N LYS A 7 13.75 0.98 14.30
CA LYS A 7 12.39 0.64 13.87
C LYS A 7 12.36 0.01 12.47
N ILE A 8 11.39 -0.88 12.25
CA ILE A 8 11.22 -1.58 10.98
C ILE A 8 10.21 -0.84 10.10
N ALA A 9 10.62 -0.61 8.84
CA ALA A 9 9.75 -0.13 7.77
C ALA A 9 9.68 -1.18 6.67
N LEU A 10 8.46 -1.53 6.24
CA LEU A 10 8.22 -2.42 5.11
C LEU A 10 7.85 -1.58 3.90
N ALA A 11 8.63 -1.72 2.81
CA ALA A 11 8.30 -1.10 1.53
C ALA A 11 7.71 -2.15 0.59
N VAL A 12 6.57 -1.82 -0.02
CA VAL A 12 5.90 -2.63 -1.03
C VAL A 12 5.53 -1.78 -2.24
N GLU A 13 5.48 -2.40 -3.41
CA GLU A 13 5.06 -1.76 -4.65
C GLU A 13 4.07 -2.66 -5.39
N SER A 14 3.03 -2.06 -5.98
CA SER A 14 1.90 -2.76 -6.58
C SER A 14 2.25 -3.76 -7.69
N SER A 15 3.35 -3.54 -8.41
CA SER A 15 3.86 -4.34 -9.53
C SER A 15 5.10 -5.17 -9.16
N GLY A 16 5.36 -6.25 -9.92
CA GLY A 16 6.61 -7.01 -9.76
C GLY A 16 7.82 -6.19 -10.21
N ILE A 17 7.68 -5.45 -11.31
CA ILE A 17 8.79 -4.74 -11.95
C ILE A 17 9.18 -3.50 -11.15
N ALA A 18 8.22 -2.70 -10.71
CA ALA A 18 8.54 -1.48 -9.98
C ALA A 18 9.00 -1.78 -8.53
N SER A 19 8.64 -2.94 -7.96
CA SER A 19 9.21 -3.40 -6.69
C SER A 19 10.73 -3.58 -6.72
N LEU A 20 11.33 -3.81 -7.90
CA LEU A 20 12.80 -3.89 -8.08
C LEU A 20 13.49 -2.55 -7.83
N LEU A 21 12.77 -1.43 -7.95
CA LEU A 21 13.29 -0.08 -7.70
C LEU A 21 13.38 0.22 -6.21
N LEU A 22 12.66 -0.53 -5.37
CA LEU A 22 12.71 -0.40 -3.91
C LEU A 22 13.73 -1.40 -3.33
N PRO A 23 14.69 -0.95 -2.51
CA PRO A 23 15.62 -1.86 -1.84
C PRO A 23 14.89 -2.89 -0.96
N GLY A 24 14.95 -4.17 -1.32
CA GLY A 24 14.19 -5.23 -0.64
C GLY A 24 12.67 -5.16 -0.88
N GLY A 25 12.26 -4.41 -1.90
CA GLY A 25 10.89 -4.26 -2.34
C GLY A 25 10.26 -5.60 -2.69
N ARG A 26 8.99 -5.72 -2.36
CA ARG A 26 8.16 -6.88 -2.68
C ARG A 26 6.78 -6.40 -3.03
N THR A 27 6.08 -7.16 -3.86
CA THR A 27 4.66 -6.91 -4.07
C THR A 27 3.86 -7.14 -2.78
N PRO A 28 2.73 -6.44 -2.59
CA PRO A 28 1.81 -6.70 -1.48
C PRO A 28 1.38 -8.17 -1.42
N HIS A 29 1.09 -8.77 -2.57
CA HIS A 29 0.76 -10.19 -2.71
C HIS A 29 1.84 -11.10 -2.14
N SER A 30 3.12 -10.85 -2.46
CA SER A 30 4.22 -11.68 -1.98
C SER A 30 4.61 -11.41 -0.52
N ARG A 31 4.56 -10.13 -0.10
CA ARG A 31 4.92 -9.67 1.25
C ARG A 31 3.89 -10.11 2.29
N PHE A 32 2.62 -9.87 2.01
CA PHE A 32 1.53 -10.11 2.96
C PHE A 32 0.71 -11.34 2.64
N LYS A 33 1.01 -12.11 1.58
CA LYS A 33 0.23 -13.28 1.18
C LYS A 33 -1.23 -12.95 0.87
N ILE A 34 -1.45 -11.82 0.21
CA ILE A 34 -2.77 -11.41 -0.29
C ILE A 34 -3.21 -12.43 -1.35
N PRO A 35 -4.43 -13.02 -1.23
CA PRO A 35 -4.98 -13.90 -2.25
C PRO A 35 -5.07 -13.20 -3.61
N LEU A 36 -4.83 -13.96 -4.69
CA LEU A 36 -5.02 -13.44 -6.06
C LEU A 36 -6.50 -13.21 -6.38
N GLU A 37 -7.37 -14.09 -5.88
CA GLU A 37 -8.81 -13.92 -5.92
C GLU A 37 -9.26 -13.21 -4.64
N ILE A 38 -9.61 -11.94 -4.79
CA ILE A 38 -9.94 -11.08 -3.65
C ILE A 38 -11.38 -10.60 -3.69
N SER A 39 -12.04 -10.67 -2.54
CA SER A 39 -13.42 -10.27 -2.33
C SER A 39 -13.55 -9.41 -1.09
N GLU A 40 -14.76 -8.90 -0.85
CA GLU A 40 -15.07 -7.97 0.22
C GLU A 40 -14.67 -8.49 1.61
N ASN A 41 -14.71 -9.81 1.85
CA ASN A 41 -14.41 -10.43 3.14
C ASN A 41 -13.05 -11.16 3.18
N SER A 42 -12.23 -11.03 2.13
CA SER A 42 -10.93 -11.68 2.07
C SER A 42 -10.00 -11.21 3.19
N THR A 43 -9.16 -12.13 3.67
CA THR A 43 -8.03 -11.85 4.56
C THR A 43 -6.75 -12.32 3.89
N CYS A 44 -5.62 -11.83 4.39
CA CYS A 44 -4.32 -12.30 3.95
C CYS A 44 -4.03 -13.71 4.49
N THR A 45 -3.41 -14.56 3.67
CA THR A 45 -3.11 -15.97 4.01
C THR A 45 -1.81 -16.11 4.82
N ILE A 46 -1.72 -15.35 5.92
CA ILE A 46 -0.59 -15.38 6.85
C ILE A 46 -0.89 -16.40 7.95
N LYS A 47 -0.04 -17.41 8.09
CA LYS A 47 -0.15 -18.38 9.19
C LYS A 47 0.39 -17.75 10.49
N LYS A 48 -0.32 -17.98 11.60
CA LYS A 48 0.16 -17.65 12.96
C LYS A 48 1.48 -18.37 13.24
N ASN A 49 2.29 -17.82 14.14
CA ASN A 49 3.61 -18.37 14.54
C ASN A 49 4.62 -18.51 13.39
N THR A 50 4.66 -17.53 12.49
CA THR A 50 5.67 -17.46 11.42
C THR A 50 6.57 -16.25 11.61
N HIS A 51 7.79 -16.29 11.07
CA HIS A 51 8.70 -15.13 11.06
C HIS A 51 8.08 -13.89 10.40
N LEU A 52 7.11 -14.06 9.50
CA LEU A 52 6.37 -12.95 8.91
C LEU A 52 5.49 -12.24 9.94
N VAL A 53 4.83 -12.98 10.83
CA VAL A 53 4.02 -12.41 11.91
C VAL A 53 4.89 -11.62 12.87
N GLU A 54 6.02 -12.19 13.29
CA GLU A 54 7.01 -11.50 14.14
C GLU A 54 7.53 -10.21 13.48
N LEU A 55 7.82 -10.26 12.17
CA LEU A 55 8.22 -9.08 11.41
C LEU A 55 7.12 -8.01 11.41
N ILE A 56 5.87 -8.40 11.20
CA ILE A 56 4.71 -7.49 11.18
C ILE A 56 4.51 -6.85 12.55
N GLN A 57 4.57 -7.63 13.63
CA GLN A 57 4.40 -7.13 15.01
C GLN A 57 5.46 -6.09 15.39
N ASN A 58 6.67 -6.22 14.85
CA ASN A 58 7.76 -5.27 15.03
C ASN A 58 7.78 -4.12 13.99
N THR A 59 6.89 -4.15 12.99
CA THR A 59 6.81 -3.12 11.96
C THR A 59 6.14 -1.87 12.50
N SER A 60 6.79 -0.72 12.29
CA SER A 60 6.24 0.59 12.67
C SER A 60 5.64 1.35 11.48
N LEU A 61 6.09 1.04 10.26
CA LEU A 61 5.69 1.75 9.04
C LEU A 61 5.58 0.78 7.87
N ILE A 62 4.51 0.90 7.09
CA ILE A 62 4.37 0.28 5.78
C ILE A 62 4.29 1.41 4.75
N VAL A 63 5.15 1.37 3.74
CA VAL A 63 5.09 2.26 2.58
C VAL A 63 4.63 1.44 1.39
N TRP A 64 3.51 1.82 0.80
CA TRP A 64 2.92 1.17 -0.36
C TRP A 64 2.97 2.12 -1.53
N ASP A 65 3.89 1.86 -2.45
CA ASP A 65 4.06 2.64 -3.67
C ASP A 65 3.15 2.13 -4.79
N GLU A 66 2.73 3.04 -5.66
CA GLU A 66 1.72 2.81 -6.69
C GLU A 66 0.40 2.21 -6.16
N ALA A 67 0.00 2.61 -4.94
CA ALA A 67 -1.19 2.11 -4.25
C ALA A 67 -2.49 2.20 -5.09
N PRO A 68 -2.76 3.27 -5.88
CA PRO A 68 -3.99 3.36 -6.68
C PRO A 68 -4.19 2.23 -7.69
N MET A 69 -3.12 1.52 -8.08
CA MET A 69 -3.18 0.39 -8.99
C MET A 69 -3.82 -0.86 -8.37
N ASN A 70 -3.89 -0.95 -7.03
CA ASN A 70 -4.42 -2.13 -6.35
C ASN A 70 -5.89 -1.99 -6.00
N HIS A 71 -6.61 -3.11 -6.06
CA HIS A 71 -8.01 -3.19 -5.70
C HIS A 71 -8.19 -2.81 -4.21
N ARG A 72 -9.25 -2.06 -3.85
CA ARG A 72 -9.54 -1.63 -2.47
C ARG A 72 -9.50 -2.79 -1.48
N TYR A 73 -10.03 -3.94 -1.89
CA TYR A 73 -10.04 -5.17 -1.09
C TYR A 73 -8.65 -5.65 -0.69
N CYS A 74 -7.57 -5.31 -1.41
CA CYS A 74 -6.21 -5.63 -0.99
C CYS A 74 -5.85 -4.89 0.30
N PHE A 75 -6.23 -3.62 0.38
CA PHE A 75 -6.01 -2.79 1.57
C PHE A 75 -6.91 -3.24 2.73
N GLU A 76 -8.17 -3.55 2.46
CA GLU A 76 -9.13 -4.01 3.47
C GLU A 76 -8.77 -5.40 4.02
N ALA A 77 -8.31 -6.31 3.16
CA ALA A 77 -7.79 -7.61 3.56
C ALA A 77 -6.53 -7.47 4.41
N LEU A 78 -5.65 -6.52 4.07
CA LEU A 78 -4.48 -6.22 4.88
C LEU A 78 -4.89 -5.64 6.24
N ASP A 79 -5.80 -4.65 6.27
CA ASP A 79 -6.32 -4.05 7.50
C ASP A 79 -6.87 -5.11 8.46
N ARG A 80 -7.77 -5.98 7.97
CA ARG A 80 -8.33 -7.07 8.78
C ARG A 80 -7.25 -8.01 9.33
N THR A 81 -6.31 -8.42 8.49
CA THR A 81 -5.24 -9.32 8.95
C THR A 81 -4.30 -8.65 9.93
N LEU A 82 -3.95 -7.38 9.75
CA LEU A 82 -3.08 -6.67 10.68
C LEU A 82 -3.78 -6.44 12.02
N ARG A 83 -5.08 -6.17 12.05
CA ARG A 83 -5.86 -6.13 13.30
C ARG A 83 -5.80 -7.44 14.06
N ASP A 84 -6.00 -8.57 13.39
CA ASP A 84 -5.92 -9.91 14.01
C ASP A 84 -4.50 -10.27 14.47
N ILE A 85 -3.46 -9.91 13.71
CA ILE A 85 -2.07 -10.18 14.11
C ILE A 85 -1.64 -9.30 15.29
N MET A 86 -2.08 -8.04 15.30
CA MET A 86 -1.66 -7.07 16.30
C MET A 86 -2.45 -7.21 17.61
N SER A 87 -3.69 -7.71 17.57
CA SER A 87 -4.50 -7.96 18.77
C SER A 87 -3.83 -8.96 19.73
N ASP A 88 -3.05 -9.90 19.20
CA ASP A 88 -2.23 -10.84 19.99
C ASP A 88 -1.19 -10.12 20.88
N THR A 89 -0.78 -8.89 20.53
CA THR A 89 0.25 -8.12 21.26
C THR A 89 -0.28 -6.84 21.90
N ARG A 90 -1.39 -6.31 21.40
CA ARG A 90 -1.94 -5.00 21.78
C ARG A 90 -3.47 -5.11 21.91
N PRO A 91 -4.03 -4.96 23.12
CA PRO A 91 -5.46 -5.19 23.35
C PRO A 91 -6.37 -4.23 22.55
N ASN A 92 -5.91 -3.04 22.18
CA ASN A 92 -6.72 -2.07 21.45
C ASN A 92 -6.51 -2.12 19.92
N ALA A 93 -5.69 -3.05 19.41
CA ALA A 93 -5.33 -3.05 18.00
C ALA A 93 -6.48 -3.46 17.06
N GLU A 94 -7.49 -4.17 17.56
CA GLU A 94 -8.65 -4.60 16.77
C GLU A 94 -9.48 -3.41 16.22
N ASP A 95 -9.57 -2.32 16.97
CA ASP A 95 -10.30 -1.11 16.60
C ASP A 95 -9.46 -0.11 15.80
N MET A 96 -8.14 -0.33 15.74
CA MET A 96 -7.21 0.54 15.04
C MET A 96 -7.03 0.10 13.60
N GLN A 97 -7.04 1.05 12.66
CA GLN A 97 -6.67 0.76 11.28
C GLN A 97 -5.27 0.17 11.22
N PHE A 98 -5.13 -0.90 10.43
CA PHE A 98 -3.92 -1.69 10.22
C PHE A 98 -3.29 -2.17 11.54
N GLY A 99 -4.09 -2.44 12.57
CA GLY A 99 -3.57 -2.85 13.89
C GLY A 99 -2.73 -1.78 14.59
N GLY A 100 -2.89 -0.51 14.19
CA GLY A 100 -2.11 0.62 14.67
C GLY A 100 -0.75 0.80 13.99
N ILE A 101 -0.46 0.05 12.92
CA ILE A 101 0.73 0.28 12.08
C ILE A 101 0.45 1.48 11.16
N THR A 102 1.42 2.40 11.07
CA THR A 102 1.29 3.52 10.14
C THR A 102 1.45 3.02 8.70
N VAL A 103 0.48 3.31 7.84
CA VAL A 103 0.54 2.97 6.41
C VAL A 103 0.56 4.25 5.58
N VAL A 104 1.59 4.39 4.75
CA VAL A 104 1.74 5.49 3.81
C VAL A 104 1.47 4.94 2.41
N LEU A 105 0.50 5.54 1.74
CA LEU A 105 0.11 5.18 0.37
C LEU A 105 0.67 6.23 -0.58
N GLY A 106 1.61 5.80 -1.42
CA GLY A 106 2.18 6.59 -2.50
C GLY A 106 1.59 6.17 -3.85
N GLY A 107 1.61 7.08 -4.81
CA GLY A 107 1.17 6.82 -6.17
C GLY A 107 0.39 8.00 -6.74
N ASP A 108 0.21 7.97 -8.04
CA ASP A 108 -0.53 8.98 -8.78
C ASP A 108 -1.91 8.43 -9.18
N PHE A 109 -2.96 9.01 -8.63
CA PHE A 109 -4.34 8.63 -8.94
C PHE A 109 -4.75 8.94 -10.38
N TRP A 110 -3.96 9.74 -11.10
CA TRP A 110 -4.18 10.06 -12.51
C TRP A 110 -3.42 9.17 -13.48
N GLN A 111 -2.52 8.30 -12.98
CA GLN A 111 -1.78 7.38 -13.85
C GLN A 111 -2.58 6.12 -14.17
N THR A 112 -2.90 5.31 -13.16
CA THR A 112 -3.51 3.99 -13.41
C THR A 112 -4.50 3.59 -12.32
N LEU A 113 -5.75 3.34 -12.72
CA LEU A 113 -6.79 2.76 -11.87
C LEU A 113 -6.60 1.23 -11.75
N PRO A 114 -7.25 0.56 -10.78
CA PRO A 114 -7.15 -0.89 -10.65
C PRO A 114 -7.60 -1.61 -11.92
N VAL A 115 -6.73 -2.49 -12.44
CA VAL A 115 -7.00 -3.25 -13.67
C VAL A 115 -7.88 -4.45 -13.36
N ILE A 116 -9.14 -4.42 -13.83
CA ILE A 116 -10.10 -5.52 -13.67
C ILE A 116 -10.58 -5.96 -15.05
N LYS A 117 -10.38 -7.24 -15.37
CA LYS A 117 -10.77 -7.82 -16.66
C LYS A 117 -12.29 -7.74 -16.82
N ASN A 118 -12.74 -7.27 -17.99
CA ASN A 118 -14.15 -7.18 -18.38
C ASN A 118 -15.02 -6.32 -17.44
N ALA A 119 -14.41 -5.43 -16.65
CA ALA A 119 -15.15 -4.55 -15.75
C ALA A 119 -15.65 -3.29 -16.48
N THR A 120 -16.85 -2.88 -16.10
CA THR A 120 -17.40 -1.57 -16.47
C THR A 120 -16.66 -0.44 -15.73
N LYS A 121 -16.74 0.78 -16.26
CA LYS A 121 -16.17 1.97 -15.61
C LYS A 121 -16.65 2.14 -14.16
N GLN A 122 -17.93 1.84 -13.89
CA GLN A 122 -18.49 1.89 -12.54
C GLN A 122 -17.86 0.85 -11.61
N GLN A 123 -17.59 -0.36 -12.10
CA GLN A 123 -16.92 -1.40 -11.32
C GLN A 123 -15.47 -1.03 -11.01
N ILE A 124 -14.76 -0.42 -11.96
CA ILE A 124 -13.40 0.10 -11.74
C ILE A 124 -13.40 1.23 -10.71
N LEU A 125 -14.36 2.15 -10.77
CA LEU A 125 -14.45 3.21 -9.75
C LEU A 125 -14.72 2.60 -8.37
N LYS A 126 -15.67 1.66 -8.26
CA LYS A 126 -15.97 0.97 -7.00
C LYS A 126 -14.79 0.18 -6.43
N SER A 127 -13.85 -0.26 -7.26
CA SER A 127 -12.65 -0.96 -6.79
C SER A 127 -11.54 -0.03 -6.32
N CYS A 128 -11.63 1.27 -6.55
CA CYS A 128 -10.63 2.23 -6.10
C CYS A 128 -10.62 2.36 -4.57
N ILE A 129 -9.45 2.61 -3.99
CA ILE A 129 -9.29 2.77 -2.55
C ILE A 129 -10.13 3.92 -1.97
N VAL A 130 -10.44 4.94 -2.76
CA VAL A 130 -11.32 6.06 -2.37
C VAL A 130 -12.73 5.60 -1.99
N ASN A 131 -13.16 4.43 -2.45
CA ASN A 131 -14.43 3.79 -2.10
C ASN A 131 -14.30 2.78 -0.96
N SER A 132 -13.16 2.72 -0.27
CA SER A 132 -12.95 1.90 0.92
C SER A 132 -13.37 2.63 2.19
N TYR A 133 -13.82 1.90 3.20
CA TYR A 133 -14.02 2.45 4.54
C TYR A 133 -12.72 3.02 5.14
N LEU A 134 -11.56 2.56 4.64
CA LEU A 134 -10.26 3.03 5.08
C LEU A 134 -10.01 4.50 4.71
N TRP A 135 -10.58 4.96 3.60
CA TRP A 135 -10.35 6.29 3.05
C TRP A 135 -10.82 7.41 3.97
N ASN A 136 -11.91 7.18 4.73
CA ASN A 136 -12.51 8.18 5.63
C ASN A 136 -11.57 8.67 6.74
N LYS A 137 -10.53 7.90 7.07
CA LYS A 137 -9.52 8.25 8.09
C LYS A 137 -8.15 8.57 7.47
N CYS A 138 -8.06 8.62 6.14
CA CYS A 138 -6.83 8.91 5.43
C CYS A 138 -6.51 10.41 5.49
N THR A 139 -5.25 10.75 5.72
CA THR A 139 -4.77 12.14 5.61
C THR A 139 -4.13 12.31 4.23
N LEU A 140 -4.66 13.22 3.42
CA LEU A 140 -4.14 13.50 2.10
C LEU A 140 -2.93 14.45 2.18
N LEU A 141 -1.79 14.00 1.65
CA LEU A 141 -0.60 14.81 1.47
C LEU A 141 -0.35 14.95 -0.03
N GLN A 142 -0.35 16.18 -0.53
CA GLN A 142 -0.15 16.48 -1.96
C GLN A 142 1.25 17.04 -2.19
N LEU A 143 1.97 16.44 -3.14
CA LEU A 143 3.24 16.96 -3.63
C LEU A 143 2.96 17.89 -4.81
N ASN A 144 3.36 19.16 -4.71
CA ASN A 144 3.07 20.17 -5.74
C ASN A 144 4.28 20.49 -6.63
N GLU A 145 5.49 20.08 -6.22
CA GLU A 145 6.72 20.38 -6.95
C GLU A 145 7.20 19.15 -7.74
N ASN A 146 7.20 19.27 -9.06
CA ASN A 146 7.76 18.25 -9.94
C ASN A 146 9.28 18.44 -10.04
N MET A 147 10.01 17.63 -9.28
CA MET A 147 11.48 17.64 -9.27
C MET A 147 12.12 17.16 -10.59
N ARG A 148 11.40 16.35 -11.39
CA ARG A 148 11.88 15.93 -12.71
C ARG A 148 11.96 17.14 -13.64
N LEU A 149 10.91 17.98 -13.69
CA LEU A 149 10.83 19.14 -14.58
C LEU A 149 11.69 20.33 -14.14
N THR A 150 11.96 20.46 -12.84
CA THR A 150 12.77 21.55 -12.24
C THR A 150 14.27 21.28 -12.25
N SER A 151 14.72 20.10 -12.68
CA SER A 151 16.13 19.83 -12.92
C SER A 151 16.68 20.79 -13.99
N GLY A 152 17.63 21.66 -13.62
CA GLY A 152 18.11 22.80 -14.43
C GLY A 152 18.76 22.45 -15.78
N CYS A 153 18.83 21.17 -16.14
CA CYS A 153 19.43 20.66 -17.37
C CYS A 153 18.41 20.28 -18.46
N LEU A 154 17.10 20.42 -18.21
CA LEU A 154 16.07 20.07 -19.20
C LEU A 154 15.79 21.25 -20.14
N SER A 155 15.96 21.02 -21.44
CA SER A 155 15.51 21.96 -22.49
C SER A 155 14.00 22.14 -22.41
N ILE A 156 13.50 23.29 -22.88
CA ILE A 156 12.06 23.60 -22.92
C ILE A 156 11.30 22.50 -23.68
N SER A 157 11.87 22.00 -24.79
CA SER A 157 11.31 20.90 -25.57
C SER A 157 11.14 19.59 -24.79
N ARG A 158 12.05 19.28 -23.86
CA ARG A 158 11.98 18.04 -23.07
C ARG A 158 11.02 18.13 -21.88
N ARG A 159 10.64 19.35 -21.48
CA ARG A 159 9.62 19.59 -20.45
C ARG A 159 8.20 19.43 -20.98
N GLU A 160 7.98 19.61 -22.28
CA GLU A 160 6.66 19.45 -22.91
C GLU A 160 6.33 17.97 -23.23
N GLU A 161 7.35 17.10 -23.28
CA GLU A 161 7.22 15.65 -23.52
C GLU A 161 7.07 14.81 -22.24
N LEU A 162 7.22 15.42 -21.05
CA LEU A 162 7.22 14.77 -19.73
C LEU A 162 6.00 15.18 -18.89
#